data_AF-A0A7J3XEI3-F1
#
_entry.id   AF-A0A7J3XEI3-F1
#
_cell.length_a   1.000
_cell.length_b   1.000
_cell.length_c   1.000
_cell.angle_alpha   90.00
_cell.angle_beta   90.00
_cell.angle_gamma   90.00
#
_symmetry.space_group_name_H-M   'P 1'
#
loop_
_entity.id
_entity.type
_entity.pdbx_description
1 polymer ?
#
loop_
_entity_poly.entity_id
_entity_poly.type
_entity_poly.pdbx_seq_one_letter_code
_entity_poly.pdbx_strand_id
1 'polypeptide(L)'
;MEVSRLRKELLKVLENRKLAERWIKLAIKSIREEDFVSAMRHGFSPARLIFNEFHAYIQHPVLRPIIQAIFKAYWDIVEYYLTDVRRVYELLCENERLRRVLESEEAKRYLNYATAASYVALYEFTWLNRDPFGVKN
;
A
#
# COMPACT_ATOMS: atom_id res chain seq x y z
N MET A 1 -25.04 -5.75 4.13
CA MET A 1 -24.53 -7.01 3.53
C MET A 1 -23.07 -6.92 3.12
N GLU A 2 -22.64 -5.83 2.49
CA GLU A 2 -21.26 -5.68 1.98
C GLU A 2 -20.18 -5.66 3.07
N VAL A 3 -20.40 -4.93 4.17
CA VAL A 3 -19.46 -4.86 5.31
C VAL A 3 -19.21 -6.24 5.93
N SER A 4 -20.24 -7.09 6.05
CA SER A 4 -20.10 -8.45 6.60
C SER A 4 -19.24 -9.35 5.70
N ARG A 5 -19.29 -9.14 4.37
CA ARG A 5 -18.43 -9.84 3.42
C ARG A 5 -16.97 -9.38 3.56
N LEU A 6 -16.73 -8.07 3.51
CA LEU A 6 -15.38 -7.49 3.65
C LEU A 6 -14.74 -7.88 4.99
N ARG A 7 -15.51 -7.87 6.08
CA ARG A 7 -15.05 -8.36 7.39
C ARG A 7 -14.58 -9.81 7.33
N LYS A 8 -15.36 -10.71 6.70
CA LYS A 8 -14.98 -12.13 6.56
C LYS A 8 -13.70 -12.29 5.74
N GLU A 9 -13.51 -11.48 4.70
CA GLU A 9 -12.30 -11.47 3.90
C GLU A 9 -11.09 -11.03 4.70
N LEU A 10 -11.19 -9.91 5.45
CA LEU A 10 -10.11 -9.45 6.32
C LEU A 10 -9.74 -10.47 7.40
N LEU A 11 -10.72 -11.15 8.00
CA LEU A 11 -10.43 -12.19 8.99
C LEU A 11 -9.67 -13.38 8.38
N LYS A 12 -10.01 -13.79 7.15
CA LYS A 12 -9.24 -14.82 6.42
C LYS A 12 -7.80 -14.38 6.15
N VAL A 13 -7.60 -13.11 5.82
CA VAL A 13 -6.25 -12.53 5.64
C VAL A 13 -5.49 -12.56 6.95
N LEU A 14 -6.14 -12.18 8.06
CA LEU A 14 -5.54 -12.18 9.39
C LEU A 14 -5.07 -13.58 9.82
N GLU A 15 -5.81 -14.62 9.48
CA GLU A 15 -5.50 -16.01 9.83
C GLU A 15 -4.50 -16.69 8.88
N ASN A 16 -4.19 -16.08 7.73
CA ASN A 16 -3.40 -16.72 6.68
C ASN A 16 -2.28 -15.83 6.17
N ARG A 17 -1.06 -16.09 6.66
CA ARG A 17 0.16 -15.38 6.26
C ARG A 17 0.39 -15.33 4.75
N LYS A 18 0.20 -16.44 4.02
CA LYS A 18 0.36 -16.48 2.56
C LYS A 18 -0.68 -15.62 1.84
N LEU A 19 -1.87 -15.48 2.43
CA LEU A 19 -2.90 -14.59 1.91
C LEU A 19 -2.54 -13.13 2.21
N ALA A 20 -2.08 -12.81 3.41
CA ALA A 20 -1.58 -11.47 3.76
C ALA A 20 -0.43 -11.02 2.86
N GLU A 21 0.55 -11.89 2.60
CA GLU A 21 1.65 -11.58 1.69
C GLU A 21 1.14 -11.28 0.27
N ARG A 22 0.26 -12.13 -0.26
CA ARG A 22 -0.36 -11.90 -1.58
C ARG A 22 -1.13 -10.59 -1.61
N TRP A 23 -1.82 -10.26 -0.53
CA TRP A 23 -2.62 -9.04 -0.44
C TRP A 23 -1.75 -7.78 -0.45
N ILE A 24 -0.63 -7.76 0.28
CA ILE A 24 0.35 -6.66 0.25
C ILE A 24 0.98 -6.53 -1.15
N LYS A 25 1.38 -7.65 -1.77
CA LYS A 25 1.93 -7.64 -3.14
C LYS A 25 0.92 -7.10 -4.15
N LEU A 26 -0.34 -7.50 -4.05
CA LEU A 26 -1.40 -7.02 -4.94
C LEU A 26 -1.58 -5.50 -4.81
N ALA A 27 -1.51 -4.95 -3.60
CA ALA A 27 -1.62 -3.51 -3.40
C ALA A 27 -0.49 -2.70 -4.04
N ILE A 28 0.72 -3.27 -4.10
CA ILE A 28 1.83 -2.66 -4.83
C ILE A 28 1.59 -2.81 -6.35
N LYS A 29 1.26 -4.01 -6.80
CA LYS A 29 1.10 -4.35 -8.22
C LYS A 29 -0.08 -3.65 -8.91
N SER A 30 -1.10 -3.24 -8.16
CA SER A 30 -2.29 -2.59 -8.73
C SER A 30 -2.05 -1.12 -9.09
N ILE A 31 -0.89 -0.55 -8.73
CA ILE A 31 -0.53 0.81 -9.12
C ILE A 31 -0.49 0.91 -10.64
N ARG A 32 -1.35 1.77 -11.18
CA ARG A 32 -1.48 2.01 -12.62
C ARG A 32 -0.45 3.02 -13.09
N GLU A 33 -0.12 2.97 -14.38
CA GLU A 33 0.82 3.89 -15.01
C GLU A 33 0.37 5.34 -14.85
N GLU A 34 -0.90 5.62 -15.14
CA GLU A 34 -1.48 6.95 -15.07
C GLU A 34 -1.44 7.53 -13.64
N ASP A 35 -1.70 6.70 -12.63
CA ASP A 35 -1.69 7.12 -11.23
C ASP A 35 -0.27 7.40 -10.77
N PHE A 36 0.69 6.55 -11.16
CA PHE A 36 2.11 6.75 -10.85
C PHE A 36 2.64 8.03 -11.50
N VAL A 37 2.40 8.23 -12.79
CA VAL A 37 2.86 9.43 -13.53
C VAL A 37 2.22 10.70 -12.97
N SER A 38 0.91 10.65 -12.68
CA SER A 38 0.20 11.77 -12.07
C SER A 38 0.78 12.11 -10.69
N ALA A 39 1.00 11.12 -9.83
CA ALA A 39 1.54 11.32 -8.50
C ALA A 39 2.99 11.84 -8.53
N MET A 40 3.80 11.37 -9.48
CA MET A 40 5.16 11.86 -9.71
C MET A 40 5.19 13.34 -10.12
N ARG A 41 4.31 13.75 -11.05
CA ARG A 41 4.31 15.12 -11.61
C ARG A 41 3.61 16.14 -10.72
N HIS A 42 2.57 15.74 -10.00
CA HIS A 42 1.71 16.64 -9.23
C HIS A 42 1.96 16.60 -7.72
N GLY A 43 2.93 15.79 -7.27
CA GLY A 43 3.37 15.78 -5.87
C GLY A 43 2.36 15.20 -4.88
N PHE A 44 1.48 14.29 -5.32
CA PHE A 44 0.57 13.60 -4.40
C PHE A 44 1.33 12.69 -3.43
N SER A 45 0.80 12.56 -2.21
CA SER A 45 1.38 11.67 -1.19
C SER A 45 1.49 10.24 -1.75
N PRO A 46 2.71 9.68 -1.86
CA PRO A 46 2.90 8.36 -2.45
C PRO A 46 2.30 7.22 -1.65
N ALA A 47 2.07 7.46 -0.36
CA ALA A 47 1.29 6.58 0.50
C ALA A 47 -0.06 6.25 -0.16
N ARG A 48 -0.70 7.22 -0.81
CA ARG A 48 -1.98 7.01 -1.50
C ARG A 48 -1.91 5.96 -2.60
N LEU A 49 -0.78 5.78 -3.27
CA LEU A 49 -0.63 4.77 -4.33
C LEU A 49 -0.73 3.35 -3.77
N ILE A 50 -0.03 3.08 -2.67
CA ILE A 50 -0.04 1.76 -2.02
C ILE A 50 -1.33 1.57 -1.19
N PHE A 51 -1.87 2.65 -0.62
CA PHE A 51 -3.10 2.60 0.18
C PHE A 51 -4.39 2.62 -0.61
N ASN A 52 -4.37 2.89 -1.92
CA ASN A 52 -5.59 3.00 -2.70
C ASN A 52 -6.44 1.73 -2.59
N GLU A 53 -5.81 0.55 -2.69
CA GLU A 53 -6.48 -0.74 -2.50
C GLU A 53 -7.04 -0.94 -1.09
N PHE A 54 -6.51 -0.23 -0.11
CA PHE A 54 -6.92 -0.33 1.29
C PHE A 54 -7.91 0.75 1.73
N HIS A 55 -8.19 1.74 0.87
CA HIS A 55 -8.95 2.94 1.23
C HIS A 55 -10.31 2.61 1.86
N ALA A 56 -11.05 1.67 1.24
CA ALA A 56 -12.38 1.24 1.70
C ALA A 56 -12.35 0.63 3.12
N TYR A 57 -11.26 -0.04 3.50
CA TYR A 57 -11.12 -0.62 4.84
C TYR A 57 -10.67 0.42 5.87
N ILE A 58 -9.74 1.31 5.49
CA ILE A 58 -9.13 2.32 6.36
C ILE A 58 -10.15 3.35 6.84
N GLN A 59 -11.06 3.75 5.95
CA GLN A 59 -12.11 4.76 6.22
C GLN A 59 -13.32 4.16 6.96
N HIS A 60 -13.49 2.84 6.96
CA HIS A 60 -14.65 2.21 7.57
C HIS A 60 -14.42 1.90 9.07
N PRO A 61 -15.20 2.46 10.01
CA PRO A 61 -14.96 2.35 11.47
C PRO A 61 -14.80 0.91 12.00
N VAL A 62 -15.56 -0.03 11.44
CA VAL A 62 -15.50 -1.45 11.83
C VAL A 62 -14.34 -2.21 11.19
N LEU A 63 -13.93 -1.85 9.98
CA LEU A 63 -12.91 -2.60 9.22
C LEU A 63 -11.49 -2.07 9.54
N ARG A 64 -11.38 -0.77 9.85
CA ARG A 64 -10.16 -0.09 10.27
C ARG A 64 -9.36 -0.85 11.34
N PRO A 65 -9.93 -1.25 12.49
CA PRO A 65 -9.17 -1.98 13.51
C PRO A 65 -8.72 -3.36 13.04
N ILE A 66 -9.47 -4.00 12.13
CA ILE A 66 -9.11 -5.31 11.60
C ILE A 66 -7.92 -5.19 10.65
N ILE A 67 -7.94 -4.23 9.73
CA ILE A 67 -6.81 -4.01 8.83
C ILE A 67 -5.55 -3.54 9.59
N GLN A 68 -5.69 -2.76 10.66
CA GLN A 68 -4.58 -2.47 11.56
C GLN A 68 -4.03 -3.73 12.23
N ALA A 69 -4.90 -4.64 12.68
CA ALA A 69 -4.46 -5.92 13.26
C ALA A 69 -3.71 -6.78 12.24
N ILE A 70 -4.13 -6.79 10.97
CA ILE A 70 -3.42 -7.49 9.89
C ILE A 70 -2.02 -6.91 9.70
N PHE A 71 -1.89 -5.57 9.59
CA PHE A 71 -0.58 -4.95 9.44
C PHE A 71 0.31 -5.16 10.66
N LYS A 72 -0.23 -5.15 11.89
CA LYS A 72 0.54 -5.50 13.10
C LYS A 72 1.03 -6.94 13.07
N ALA A 73 0.16 -7.88 12.72
CA ALA A 73 0.48 -9.31 12.72
C ALA A 73 1.51 -9.69 11.64
N TYR A 74 1.53 -8.94 10.52
CA TYR A 74 2.37 -9.20 9.36
C TYR A 74 3.29 -8.02 9.03
N TRP A 75 3.73 -7.29 10.05
CA TRP A 75 4.58 -6.10 9.89
C TRP A 75 5.91 -6.44 9.23
N ASP A 76 6.43 -7.63 9.49
CA ASP A 76 7.66 -8.14 8.88
C ASP A 76 7.56 -8.26 7.35
N ILE A 77 6.37 -8.56 6.81
CA ILE A 77 6.12 -8.61 5.37
C ILE A 77 6.10 -7.18 4.79
N VAL A 78 5.47 -6.26 5.52
CA VAL A 78 5.45 -4.84 5.16
C VAL A 78 6.88 -4.30 5.09
N GLU A 79 7.68 -4.53 6.13
CA GLU A 79 9.09 -4.14 6.18
C GLU A 79 9.85 -4.76 5.01
N TYR A 80 9.68 -6.06 4.78
CA TYR A 80 10.32 -6.74 3.67
C TYR A 80 10.09 -6.01 2.34
N TYR A 81 8.87 -5.62 1.99
CA TYR A 81 8.64 -4.94 0.71
C TYR A 81 9.00 -3.45 0.74
N LEU A 82 8.69 -2.73 1.82
CA LEU A 82 8.76 -1.26 1.83
C LEU A 82 10.10 -0.69 2.35
N THR A 83 11.02 -1.50 2.87
CA THR A 83 12.37 -1.02 3.22
C THR A 83 13.40 -1.25 2.11
N ASP A 84 13.03 -1.90 1.00
CA ASP A 84 13.90 -2.12 -0.16
C ASP A 84 13.16 -1.76 -1.45
N VAL A 85 13.49 -0.60 -2.01
CA VAL A 85 12.90 -0.08 -3.24
C VAL A 85 12.99 -1.05 -4.41
N ARG A 86 14.02 -1.93 -4.45
CA ARG A 86 14.21 -2.88 -5.55
C ARG A 86 13.08 -3.89 -5.61
N ARG A 87 12.56 -4.32 -4.46
CA ARG A 87 11.43 -5.26 -4.36
C ARG A 87 10.14 -4.61 -4.87
N VAL A 88 9.95 -3.34 -4.56
CA VAL A 88 8.80 -2.57 -5.08
C VAL A 88 8.93 -2.40 -6.60
N TYR A 89 10.12 -2.02 -7.07
CA TYR A 89 10.43 -1.89 -8.50
C TYR A 89 10.14 -3.20 -9.26
N GLU A 90 10.65 -4.33 -8.76
CA GLU A 90 10.43 -5.66 -9.37
C GLU A 90 8.95 -5.99 -9.52
N LEU A 91 8.14 -5.75 -8.47
CA LEU A 91 6.70 -5.98 -8.51
C LEU A 91 5.99 -5.07 -9.52
N LEU A 92 6.38 -3.80 -9.58
CA LEU A 92 5.78 -2.83 -10.51
C LEU A 92 6.18 -3.11 -11.96
N CYS A 93 7.38 -3.61 -12.20
CA CYS A 93 7.86 -3.99 -13.53
C CYS A 93 7.12 -5.20 -14.14
N GLU A 94 6.36 -5.96 -13.35
CA GLU A 94 5.43 -6.96 -13.89
C GLU A 94 4.34 -6.32 -14.78
N ASN A 95 4.08 -5.02 -14.62
CA ASN A 95 3.28 -4.24 -15.55
C ASN A 95 4.18 -3.59 -16.62
N GLU A 96 4.16 -4.15 -17.83
CA GLU A 96 5.00 -3.70 -18.96
C GLU A 96 4.83 -2.22 -19.33
N ARG A 97 3.65 -1.64 -19.06
CA ARG A 97 3.43 -0.20 -19.32
C ARG A 97 4.16 0.66 -18.30
N LEU A 98 4.01 0.33 -17.02
CA LEU A 98 4.67 1.03 -15.92
C LEU A 98 6.19 0.83 -15.94
N ARG A 99 6.66 -0.35 -16.38
CA ARG A 99 8.08 -0.66 -16.55
C ARG A 99 8.82 0.41 -17.37
N ARG A 100 8.24 0.85 -18.50
CA ARG A 100 8.85 1.87 -19.38
C ARG A 100 8.98 3.22 -18.67
N VAL A 101 8.01 3.58 -17.84
CA VAL A 101 8.07 4.82 -17.04
C VAL A 101 9.19 4.74 -16.01
N LEU A 102 9.30 3.59 -15.34
CA LEU A 102 10.28 3.32 -14.27
C LEU A 102 11.74 3.28 -14.75
N GLU A 103 12.00 3.23 -16.06
CA GLU A 103 13.35 3.30 -16.62
C GLU A 103 13.99 4.68 -16.46
N SER A 104 13.18 5.73 -16.35
CA SER A 104 13.65 7.11 -16.18
C SER A 104 14.24 7.38 -14.78
N GLU A 105 15.27 8.22 -14.72
CA GLU A 105 15.89 8.62 -13.44
C GLU A 105 14.92 9.38 -12.53
N GLU A 106 14.00 10.15 -13.11
CA GLU A 106 12.93 10.83 -12.38
C GLU A 106 12.02 9.83 -11.67
N ALA A 107 11.54 8.80 -12.39
CA ALA A 107 10.68 7.77 -11.82
C ALA A 107 11.40 6.95 -10.74
N LYS A 108 12.69 6.65 -10.90
CA LYS A 108 13.49 5.96 -9.87
C LYS A 108 13.63 6.78 -8.59
N ARG A 109 13.89 8.08 -8.72
CA ARG A 109 13.97 9.01 -7.56
C ARG A 109 12.62 9.10 -6.86
N TYR A 110 11.56 9.27 -7.64
CA TYR A 110 10.20 9.31 -7.10
C TYR A 110 9.84 8.00 -6.40
N LEU A 111 10.14 6.84 -6.98
CA LEU A 111 9.85 5.54 -6.38
C LEU A 111 10.56 5.36 -5.03
N ASN A 112 11.82 5.78 -4.91
CA ASN A 112 12.54 5.76 -3.62
C ASN A 112 11.83 6.58 -2.54
N TYR A 113 11.49 7.84 -2.88
CA TYR A 113 10.70 8.69 -2.00
C TYR A 113 9.35 8.04 -1.65
N ALA A 114 8.69 7.47 -2.65
CA ALA A 114 7.38 6.87 -2.52
C ALA A 114 7.34 5.68 -1.57
N THR A 115 8.31 4.78 -1.72
CA THR A 115 8.50 3.62 -0.87
C THR A 115 8.73 4.05 0.59
N ALA A 116 9.63 5.01 0.83
CA ALA A 116 9.91 5.51 2.18
C ALA A 116 8.69 6.21 2.81
N ALA A 117 8.02 7.09 2.07
CA ALA A 117 6.82 7.79 2.56
C ALA A 117 5.68 6.82 2.87
N SER A 118 5.49 5.79 2.05
CA SER A 118 4.45 4.77 2.26
C SER A 118 4.73 3.93 3.50
N TYR A 119 6.01 3.56 3.73
CA TYR A 119 6.42 2.86 4.95
C TYR A 119 6.05 3.67 6.20
N VAL A 120 6.42 4.96 6.22
CA VAL A 120 6.12 5.85 7.36
C VAL A 120 4.61 5.96 7.57
N ALA A 121 3.84 6.24 6.52
CA ALA A 121 2.38 6.35 6.63
C ALA A 121 1.73 5.05 7.13
N LEU A 122 2.23 3.89 6.71
CA LEU A 122 1.74 2.59 7.17
C LEU A 122 2.10 2.30 8.62
N TYR A 123 3.29 2.72 9.04
CA TYR A 123 3.70 2.62 10.44
C TYR A 123 2.80 3.49 11.31
N GLU A 124 2.60 4.75 10.92
CA GLU A 124 1.75 5.69 11.64
C GLU A 124 0.28 5.23 11.70
N PHE A 125 -0.25 4.69 10.60
CA PHE A 125 -1.58 4.10 10.58
C PHE A 125 -1.69 2.90 11.52
N THR A 126 -0.70 2.01 11.47
CA THR A 126 -0.70 0.73 12.20
C THR A 126 -0.52 0.92 13.70
N TRP A 127 0.44 1.75 14.10
CA TRP A 127 0.88 1.86 15.50
C TRP A 127 0.37 3.11 16.19
N LEU A 128 0.21 4.22 15.46
CA LEU A 128 -0.18 5.52 16.03
C LEU A 128 -1.62 5.91 15.70
N ASN A 129 -2.36 5.03 15.01
CA ASN A 129 -3.75 5.23 14.59
C ASN A 129 -3.99 6.51 13.76
N ARG A 130 -2.97 7.03 13.06
CA ARG A 130 -3.12 8.20 12.17
C ARG A 130 -3.87 7.82 10.89
N ASP A 131 -4.49 8.80 10.24
CA ASP A 131 -5.07 8.59 8.90
C ASP A 131 -3.97 8.76 7.83
N PRO A 132 -3.63 7.70 7.05
CA PRO A 132 -2.59 7.78 6.02
C PRO A 132 -2.98 8.68 4.83
N PHE A 133 -4.25 9.09 4.71
CA PHE A 133 -4.75 9.99 3.66
C PHE A 133 -4.78 11.46 4.06
N GLY A 134 -4.45 11.79 5.32
CA GLY A 134 -4.39 13.17 5.81
C GLY A 134 -5.75 13.87 5.95
N VAL A 135 -6.85 13.11 5.96
CA VAL A 135 -8.18 13.68 6.29
C VAL A 135 -8.17 13.98 7.79
N LYS A 136 -8.18 15.27 8.15
CA LYS A 136 -8.45 15.66 9.53
C LYS A 136 -9.90 15.28 9.83
N ASN A 137 -10.10 14.37 10.78
CA ASN A 137 -11.37 14.27 11.50
C ASN A 137 -11.60 15.54 12.31
#